data_AF-A0A0B4B4W9-F1
#
_entry.id   AF-A0A0B4B4W9-F1
#
_cell.length_a   1.000
_cell.length_b   1.000
_cell.length_c   1.000
_cell.angle_alpha   90.00
_cell.angle_beta   90.00
_cell.angle_gamma   90.00
#
_symmetry.space_group_name_H-M   'P 1'
#
loop_
_entity.id
_entity.type
_entity.pdbx_description
1 polymer ?
#
loop_
_entity_poly.entity_id
_entity_poly.type
_entity_poly.pdbx_seq_one_letter_code
_entity_poly.pdbx_strand_id
1 'polypeptide(L)'
;MALPAIASLWVGAELSWLEQLCLKSFVDNGHEMILFTYDEVKGVPDGVRVADANDILPSERIIRHAKTGSPAYHADVFRLHMLRQTDYVWADTDAYCCQPWDIKGKHFHGWISDNKPMVNNGVLRLPKTSKTLKAMLQFTSDEYPIPPWYSAEKQAELQTLKDRGEGVHVSLLPWGVWGPDALTWFLQETGEVSNSRPGHVIYPVPFKRAGVVLNPNRPNQARGHIRSDTLSIHFWGRRFRNIAAKYGGVPAEGCYVHELLAKHGIDPEKTRHLLQPAPEPETLPQIDPATLDFSMFSDQDVANILLQRSELASSDQVIKDWMDGDAEPLLKDARAQREHILHESIRVAGRECDFFLQSTDTIAPKRAADIGCGYAFASLLLHRRYGCSIVLIDIEESEGRHFGFQGEGAGYTSLETARAFLEQNGVPAEMITTVNPRTEDTAALGRFDLVVSLASCGFHYPVDTYQELFGNQISQGGGIVLDIRKGSGGIPAMKRFGTVEVLAKHGKYSTVLTRAGQEA
;
A
#
# COMPACT_ATOMS: atom_id res chain seq x y z
N MET A 1 7.51 42.38 -16.79
CA MET A 1 8.44 41.25 -16.63
C MET A 1 7.69 39.99 -17.01
N ALA A 2 8.34 39.00 -17.62
CA ALA A 2 7.70 37.72 -17.90
C ALA A 2 7.32 37.01 -16.59
N LEU A 3 6.19 36.31 -16.56
CA LEU A 3 5.76 35.50 -15.43
C LEU A 3 6.74 34.34 -15.18
N PRO A 4 6.88 33.85 -13.94
CA PRO A 4 7.77 32.72 -13.65
C PRO A 4 7.29 31.45 -14.34
N ALA A 5 8.23 30.63 -14.82
CA ALA A 5 7.96 29.28 -15.27
C ALA A 5 7.59 28.37 -14.08
N ILE A 6 6.58 27.53 -14.28
CA ILE A 6 6.00 26.63 -13.28
C ILE A 6 6.31 25.20 -13.68
N ALA A 7 6.71 24.37 -12.72
CA ALA A 7 7.09 22.99 -12.97
C ALA A 7 6.43 22.01 -11.99
N SER A 8 6.10 20.83 -12.50
CA SER A 8 5.49 19.72 -11.78
C SER A 8 6.14 18.39 -12.19
N LEU A 9 5.94 17.34 -11.38
CA LEU A 9 6.31 15.96 -11.72
C LEU A 9 5.05 15.10 -11.83
N TRP A 10 4.99 14.23 -12.84
CA TRP A 10 4.03 13.14 -12.89
C TRP A 10 4.72 11.78 -13.04
N VAL A 11 4.28 10.82 -12.24
CA VAL A 11 4.73 9.43 -12.28
C VAL A 11 3.50 8.54 -12.47
N GLY A 12 3.22 8.17 -13.71
CA GLY A 12 2.08 7.35 -14.11
C GLY A 12 1.80 7.47 -15.60
N ALA A 13 1.04 6.54 -16.17
CA ALA A 13 0.83 6.45 -17.61
C ALA A 13 -0.14 7.50 -18.20
N GLU A 14 -1.01 8.10 -17.39
CA GLU A 14 -2.07 8.99 -17.86
C GLU A 14 -2.44 10.04 -16.79
N LEU A 15 -2.76 11.27 -17.20
CA LEU A 15 -3.28 12.33 -16.34
C LEU A 15 -4.80 12.26 -16.25
N SER A 16 -5.36 12.35 -15.05
CA SER A 16 -6.82 12.55 -14.91
C SER A 16 -7.18 14.01 -15.19
N TRP A 17 -8.48 14.27 -15.35
CA TRP A 17 -9.01 15.63 -15.54
C TRP A 17 -8.60 16.58 -14.42
N LEU A 18 -8.29 16.10 -13.20
CA LEU A 18 -7.80 16.94 -12.11
C LEU A 18 -6.43 17.54 -12.47
N GLU A 19 -5.49 16.70 -12.89
CA GLU A 19 -4.16 17.16 -13.25
C GLU A 19 -4.21 18.00 -14.53
N GLN A 20 -5.03 17.59 -15.50
CA GLN A 20 -5.25 18.37 -16.72
C GLN A 20 -5.77 19.78 -16.40
N LEU A 21 -6.78 19.89 -15.53
CA LEU A 21 -7.33 21.17 -15.09
C LEU A 21 -6.27 22.06 -14.44
N CYS A 22 -5.47 21.52 -13.52
CA CYS A 22 -4.45 22.27 -12.81
C CYS A 22 -3.33 22.75 -13.76
N LEU A 23 -2.78 21.86 -14.59
CA LEU A 23 -1.72 22.22 -15.53
C LEU A 23 -2.21 23.23 -16.58
N LYS A 24 -3.41 23.01 -17.15
CA LYS A 24 -4.02 23.93 -18.12
C LYS A 24 -4.30 25.31 -17.53
N SER A 25 -4.64 25.37 -16.23
CA SER A 25 -4.88 26.65 -15.56
C SER A 25 -3.65 27.55 -15.52
N PHE A 26 -2.44 27.02 -15.44
CA PHE A 26 -1.21 27.82 -15.52
C PHE A 26 -0.96 28.37 -16.92
N VAL A 27 -1.14 27.52 -17.94
CA VAL A 27 -1.03 27.91 -19.35
C VAL A 27 -2.00 29.05 -19.67
N ASP A 28 -3.26 28.92 -19.25
CA ASP A 28 -4.31 29.94 -19.50
C ASP A 28 -4.08 31.24 -18.73
N ASN A 29 -3.28 31.22 -17.67
CA ASN A 29 -2.85 32.41 -16.95
C ASN A 29 -1.50 32.96 -17.45
N GLY A 30 -0.96 32.44 -18.57
CA GLY A 30 0.21 32.96 -19.25
C GLY A 30 1.56 32.50 -18.68
N HIS A 31 1.58 31.46 -17.84
CA HIS A 31 2.81 30.84 -17.37
C HIS A 31 3.34 29.82 -18.39
N GLU A 32 4.67 29.72 -18.52
CA GLU A 32 5.28 28.49 -19.06
C GLU A 32 5.06 27.37 -18.04
N MET A 33 4.38 26.29 -18.46
CA MET A 33 4.10 25.13 -17.61
C MET A 33 4.94 23.94 -18.08
N ILE A 34 5.80 23.42 -17.21
CA ILE A 34 6.69 22.29 -17.46
C ILE A 34 6.20 21.06 -16.68
N LEU A 35 5.92 19.96 -17.39
CA LEU A 35 5.63 18.68 -16.76
C LEU A 35 6.83 17.74 -16.93
N PHE A 36 7.50 17.43 -15.84
CA PHE A 36 8.52 16.38 -15.82
C PHE A 36 7.87 15.01 -15.74
N THR A 37 8.32 14.08 -16.59
CA THR A 37 7.87 12.69 -16.62
C THR A 37 9.05 11.77 -16.86
N TYR A 38 9.00 10.53 -16.35
CA TYR A 38 10.01 9.51 -16.65
C TYR A 38 9.69 8.72 -17.92
N ASP A 39 8.39 8.57 -18.21
CA ASP A 39 7.86 7.82 -19.33
C ASP A 39 6.91 8.71 -20.14
N GLU A 40 6.41 8.18 -21.26
CA GLU A 40 5.33 8.81 -22.02
C GLU A 40 4.04 8.86 -21.18
N VAL A 41 3.40 10.03 -21.16
CA VAL A 41 2.17 10.27 -20.38
C VAL A 41 1.04 10.71 -21.29
N LYS A 42 -0.09 10.00 -21.22
CA LYS A 42 -1.31 10.34 -21.95
C LYS A 42 -2.07 11.50 -21.27
N GLY A 43 -2.75 12.30 -22.09
CA GLY A 43 -3.65 13.35 -21.61
C GLY A 43 -2.96 14.63 -21.13
N VAL A 44 -1.72 14.90 -21.55
CA VAL A 44 -1.05 16.19 -21.28
C VAL A 44 -1.77 17.32 -22.04
N PRO A 45 -2.22 18.41 -21.38
CA PRO A 45 -2.91 19.51 -22.06
C PRO A 45 -2.01 20.29 -23.03
N ASP A 46 -2.61 20.82 -24.10
CA ASP A 46 -1.93 21.71 -25.04
C ASP A 46 -1.31 22.92 -24.33
N GLY A 47 -0.07 23.26 -24.72
CA GLY A 47 0.71 24.35 -24.12
C GLY A 47 1.55 23.95 -22.91
N VAL A 48 1.40 22.74 -22.38
CA VAL A 48 2.31 22.18 -21.36
C VAL A 48 3.54 21.60 -22.05
N ARG A 49 4.73 22.03 -21.63
CA ARG A 49 6.01 21.49 -22.11
C ARG A 49 6.37 20.25 -21.32
N VAL A 50 6.51 19.11 -21.98
CA VAL A 50 7.02 17.87 -21.35
C VAL A 50 8.54 17.89 -21.32
N ALA A 51 9.14 17.43 -20.22
CA ALA A 51 10.58 17.31 -20.04
C ALA A 51 10.94 15.99 -19.33
N ASP A 52 12.14 15.46 -19.59
CA ASP A 52 12.60 14.22 -18.96
C ASP A 52 12.93 14.47 -17.48
N ALA A 53 12.29 13.72 -16.59
CA ALA A 53 12.53 13.78 -15.16
C ALA A 53 13.95 13.30 -14.78
N ASN A 54 14.59 12.45 -15.60
CA ASN A 54 15.97 12.01 -15.39
C ASN A 54 16.98 13.17 -15.41
N ASP A 55 16.66 14.28 -16.10
CA ASP A 55 17.51 15.48 -16.12
C ASP A 55 17.63 16.12 -14.72
N ILE A 56 16.67 15.89 -13.84
CA ILE A 56 16.63 16.46 -12.48
C ILE A 56 17.03 15.42 -11.43
N LEU A 57 16.43 14.24 -11.50
CA LEU A 57 16.64 13.14 -10.56
C LEU A 57 16.37 11.81 -11.28
N PRO A 58 17.37 10.93 -11.46
CA PRO A 58 17.19 9.65 -12.14
C PRO A 58 16.14 8.72 -11.50
N SER A 59 15.47 7.90 -12.32
CA SER A 59 14.39 6.98 -11.90
C SER A 59 14.85 5.75 -11.12
N GLU A 60 16.16 5.50 -11.02
CA GLU A 60 16.76 4.29 -10.43
C GLU A 60 16.32 4.02 -8.97
N ARG A 61 15.71 5.00 -8.30
CA ARG A 61 15.16 4.88 -6.93
C ARG A 61 13.87 5.67 -6.73
N ILE A 62 12.77 5.31 -7.38
CA ILE A 62 11.46 5.90 -7.02
C ILE A 62 11.03 5.41 -5.63
N ILE A 63 11.25 6.25 -4.60
CA ILE A 63 10.86 5.93 -3.23
C ILE A 63 9.35 6.10 -3.08
N ARG A 64 8.67 4.98 -2.83
CA ARG A 64 7.21 4.94 -2.59
C ARG A 64 6.89 4.75 -1.12
N HIS A 65 5.80 5.35 -0.66
CA HIS A 65 5.31 5.20 0.70
C HIS A 65 4.83 3.77 0.95
N ALA A 66 5.41 3.05 1.92
CA ALA A 66 5.13 1.62 2.15
C ALA A 66 3.65 1.32 2.43
N LYS A 67 2.93 2.24 3.11
CA LYS A 67 1.48 2.11 3.34
C LYS A 67 0.60 2.29 2.09
N THR A 68 0.96 3.15 1.14
CA THR A 68 0.03 3.65 0.11
C THR A 68 0.51 3.48 -1.34
N GLY A 69 1.76 3.07 -1.56
CA GLY A 69 2.37 3.02 -2.90
C GLY A 69 2.63 4.41 -3.51
N SER A 70 2.30 5.49 -2.77
CA SER A 70 2.38 6.86 -3.27
C SER A 70 3.83 7.26 -3.54
N PRO A 71 4.14 7.82 -4.73
CA PRO A 71 5.45 8.37 -5.05
C PRO A 71 5.69 9.75 -4.40
N ALA A 72 4.86 10.18 -3.43
CA ALA A 72 4.96 11.50 -2.81
C ALA A 72 6.35 11.80 -2.21
N TYR A 73 7.02 10.81 -1.63
CA TYR A 73 8.40 11.00 -1.13
C TYR A 73 9.39 11.25 -2.27
N HIS A 74 9.23 10.56 -3.40
CA HIS A 74 10.02 10.83 -4.59
C HIS A 74 9.77 12.25 -5.12
N ALA A 75 8.51 12.69 -5.18
CA ALA A 75 8.17 14.06 -5.56
C ALA A 75 8.77 15.10 -4.58
N ASP A 76 8.82 14.79 -3.28
CA ASP A 76 9.45 15.65 -2.27
C ASP A 76 10.93 15.88 -2.56
N VAL A 77 11.68 14.83 -2.89
CA VAL A 77 13.11 14.92 -3.22
C VAL A 77 13.30 15.58 -4.60
N PHE A 78 12.53 15.15 -5.60
CA PHE A 78 12.58 15.69 -6.96
C PHE A 78 12.42 17.22 -6.95
N ARG A 79 11.41 17.73 -6.24
CA ARG A 79 11.15 19.16 -6.08
C ARG A 79 12.36 19.93 -5.56
N LEU A 80 13.06 19.39 -4.56
CA LEU A 80 14.26 20.04 -4.01
C LEU A 80 15.41 20.05 -5.01
N HIS A 81 15.61 18.94 -5.73
CA HIS A 81 16.63 18.85 -6.79
C HIS A 81 16.32 19.81 -7.94
N MET A 82 15.05 19.91 -8.35
CA MET A 82 14.59 20.86 -9.36
C MET A 82 14.88 22.31 -8.95
N LEU A 83 14.55 22.69 -7.71
CA LEU A 83 14.81 24.04 -7.18
C LEU A 83 16.31 24.36 -7.08
N ARG A 84 17.17 23.36 -6.86
CA ARG A 84 18.63 23.54 -6.89
C ARG A 84 19.16 23.79 -8.31
N GLN A 85 18.58 23.13 -9.31
CA GLN A 85 19.09 23.14 -10.68
C GLN A 85 18.49 24.26 -11.54
N THR A 86 17.23 24.61 -11.30
CA THR A 86 16.44 25.54 -12.13
C THR A 86 16.00 26.78 -11.35
N ASP A 87 15.38 27.75 -12.04
CA ASP A 87 14.75 28.92 -11.41
C ASP A 87 13.20 28.82 -11.42
N TYR A 88 12.68 27.62 -11.71
CA TYR A 88 11.25 27.33 -11.78
C TYR A 88 10.58 27.39 -10.40
N VAL A 89 9.27 27.61 -10.41
CA VAL A 89 8.42 27.47 -9.23
C VAL A 89 7.77 26.10 -9.25
N TRP A 90 7.89 25.34 -8.18
CA TRP A 90 7.18 24.09 -8.05
C TRP A 90 5.69 24.34 -7.80
N ALA A 91 4.85 23.57 -8.49
CA ALA A 91 3.45 23.36 -8.15
C ALA A 91 3.12 21.86 -8.25
N ASP A 92 2.40 21.31 -7.27
CA ASP A 92 1.86 19.97 -7.37
C ASP A 92 0.87 19.91 -8.55
N THR A 93 0.70 18.72 -9.15
CA THR A 93 -0.25 18.53 -10.25
C THR A 93 -1.73 18.68 -9.83
N ASP A 94 -2.01 18.88 -8.54
CA ASP A 94 -3.32 19.20 -7.96
C ASP A 94 -3.41 20.65 -7.42
N ALA A 95 -2.47 21.53 -7.80
CA ALA A 95 -2.48 22.95 -7.51
C ALA A 95 -3.05 23.75 -8.70
N TYR A 96 -4.23 24.36 -8.52
CA TYR A 96 -4.91 25.15 -9.54
C TYR A 96 -4.52 26.63 -9.50
N CYS A 97 -4.15 27.19 -10.65
CA CYS A 97 -3.80 28.59 -10.83
C CYS A 97 -5.06 29.46 -10.96
N CYS A 98 -5.34 30.28 -9.96
CA CYS A 98 -6.52 31.16 -9.96
C CYS A 98 -6.33 32.41 -10.82
N GLN A 99 -5.10 32.92 -10.86
CA GLN A 99 -4.68 34.14 -11.54
C GLN A 99 -3.17 34.14 -11.75
N PRO A 100 -2.60 34.99 -12.63
CA PRO A 100 -1.17 35.06 -12.87
C PRO A 100 -0.34 35.29 -11.59
N TRP A 101 0.73 34.51 -11.40
CA TRP A 101 1.62 34.64 -10.25
C TRP A 101 2.70 35.69 -10.50
N ASP A 102 2.37 36.96 -10.29
CA ASP A 102 3.35 38.06 -10.23
C ASP A 102 4.12 38.03 -8.90
N ILE A 103 5.01 37.05 -8.76
CA ILE A 103 5.76 36.80 -7.52
C ILE A 103 6.85 37.85 -7.35
N LYS A 104 6.64 38.77 -6.40
CA LYS A 104 7.68 39.69 -5.94
C LYS A 104 8.63 38.97 -4.98
N GLY A 105 9.91 38.87 -5.35
CA GLY A 105 10.98 38.27 -4.55
C GLY A 105 11.39 36.87 -5.00
N LYS A 106 12.30 36.23 -4.24
CA LYS A 106 12.87 34.92 -4.57
C LYS A 106 12.24 33.74 -3.79
N HIS A 107 11.43 34.02 -2.78
CA HIS A 107 10.69 33.03 -2.00
C HIS A 107 9.21 33.03 -2.37
N PHE A 108 8.64 31.84 -2.51
CA PHE A 108 7.20 31.66 -2.68
C PHE A 108 6.77 30.36 -2.02
N HIS A 109 6.21 30.49 -0.83
CA HIS A 109 5.63 29.41 -0.03
C HIS A 109 4.61 30.04 0.92
N GLY A 110 3.74 29.22 1.50
CA GLY A 110 2.67 29.71 2.35
C GLY A 110 2.24 28.72 3.41
N TRP A 111 1.59 29.25 4.44
CA TRP A 111 1.01 28.45 5.50
C TRP A 111 -0.10 27.55 4.93
N ILE A 112 -0.17 26.30 5.39
CA ILE A 112 -1.18 25.33 4.95
C ILE A 112 -2.62 25.80 5.25
N SER A 113 -2.77 26.68 6.24
CA SER A 113 -3.95 27.48 6.53
C SER A 113 -3.58 28.60 7.50
N ASP A 114 -4.45 29.61 7.65
CA ASP A 114 -4.23 30.73 8.58
C ASP A 114 -4.22 30.29 10.07
N ASN A 115 -4.68 29.08 10.37
CA ASN A 115 -4.85 28.57 11.73
C ASN A 115 -3.89 27.41 12.08
N LYS A 116 -2.95 27.06 11.19
CA LYS A 116 -2.00 25.97 11.41
C LYS A 116 -0.58 26.45 11.11
N PRO A 117 0.34 26.45 12.09
CA PRO A 117 1.71 26.92 11.91
C PRO A 117 2.57 25.88 11.18
N MET A 118 2.16 25.52 9.97
CA MET A 118 2.84 24.57 9.11
C MET A 118 2.86 25.11 7.69
N VAL A 119 4.04 25.17 7.07
CA VAL A 119 4.19 25.55 5.67
C VAL A 119 3.96 24.31 4.81
N ASN A 120 3.11 24.44 3.80
CA ASN A 120 2.89 23.35 2.86
C ASN A 120 3.86 23.46 1.69
N ASN A 121 4.20 22.32 1.10
CA ASN A 121 5.23 22.16 0.09
C ASN A 121 4.67 21.95 -1.33
N GLY A 122 3.34 21.90 -1.48
CA GLY A 122 2.68 21.71 -2.78
C GLY A 122 2.77 22.89 -3.73
N VAL A 123 3.19 24.06 -3.25
CA VAL A 123 3.69 25.17 -4.07
C VAL A 123 4.94 25.70 -3.39
N LEU A 124 6.07 25.71 -4.10
CA LEU A 124 7.35 26.08 -3.50
C LEU A 124 8.30 26.76 -4.49
N ARG A 125 8.85 27.89 -4.05
CA ARG A 125 10.05 28.53 -4.60
C ARG A 125 10.98 28.90 -3.47
N LEU A 126 12.22 28.47 -3.57
CA LEU A 126 13.33 28.92 -2.73
C LEU A 126 14.48 29.34 -3.66
N PRO A 127 15.22 30.43 -3.37
CA PRO A 127 16.42 30.75 -4.13
C PRO A 127 17.47 29.65 -4.00
N LYS A 128 18.32 29.48 -5.01
CA LYS A 128 19.47 28.54 -4.96
C LYS A 128 20.42 28.80 -3.79
N THR A 129 20.44 30.03 -3.26
CA THR A 129 21.22 30.43 -2.07
C THR A 129 20.48 30.20 -0.74
N SER A 130 19.27 29.62 -0.75
CA SER A 130 18.46 29.40 0.45
C SER A 130 19.15 28.42 1.39
N LYS A 131 19.23 28.80 2.66
CA LYS A 131 19.75 27.92 3.71
C LYS A 131 18.79 26.75 3.94
N THR A 132 17.48 26.97 3.85
CA THR A 132 16.47 25.92 3.95
C THR A 132 16.62 24.90 2.84
N LEU A 133 16.79 25.33 1.58
CA LEU A 133 16.97 24.40 0.46
C LEU A 133 18.19 23.50 0.68
N LYS A 134 19.31 24.07 1.14
CA LYS A 134 20.52 23.31 1.47
C LYS A 134 20.28 22.29 2.59
N ALA A 135 19.63 22.70 3.68
CA ALA A 135 19.34 21.83 4.81
C ALA A 135 18.36 20.70 4.45
N MET A 136 17.31 21.01 3.68
CA MET A 136 16.37 20.03 3.15
C MET A 136 17.09 18.98 2.31
N LEU A 137 17.91 19.39 1.34
CA LEU A 137 18.66 18.46 0.48
C LEU A 137 19.61 17.55 1.27
N GLN A 138 20.25 18.07 2.32
CA GLN A 138 21.08 17.27 3.21
C GLN A 138 20.23 16.26 3.97
N PHE A 139 19.12 16.69 4.57
CA PHE A 139 18.22 15.83 5.33
C PHE A 139 17.58 14.72 4.49
N THR A 140 17.19 15.02 3.25
CA THR A 140 16.56 14.04 2.35
C THR A 140 17.55 13.13 1.63
N SER A 141 18.86 13.35 1.77
CA SER A 141 19.89 12.44 1.25
C SER A 141 20.06 11.14 2.07
N ASP A 142 19.46 11.09 3.25
CA ASP A 142 19.51 9.98 4.18
C ASP A 142 18.15 9.28 4.24
N GLU A 143 18.06 8.10 3.61
CA GLU A 143 16.86 7.25 3.57
C GLU A 143 16.43 6.72 4.96
N TYR A 144 17.27 6.88 5.98
CA TYR A 144 17.01 6.51 7.37
C TYR A 144 17.11 7.74 8.28
N PRO A 145 16.30 8.79 8.02
CA PRO A 145 16.49 10.08 8.65
C PRO A 145 16.09 10.03 10.13
N ILE A 146 16.73 10.86 10.95
CA ILE A 146 16.35 11.12 12.33
C ILE A 146 15.78 12.54 12.40
N PRO A 147 14.45 12.71 12.46
CA PRO A 147 13.85 14.03 12.41
C PRO A 147 14.21 14.89 13.62
N PRO A 148 14.79 16.09 13.43
CA PRO A 148 15.24 16.94 14.53
C PRO A 148 14.08 17.50 15.39
N TRP A 149 12.85 17.52 14.85
CA TRP A 149 11.65 17.95 15.56
C TRP A 149 10.99 16.85 16.42
N TYR A 150 11.50 15.62 16.40
CA TYR A 150 11.02 14.56 17.28
C TYR A 150 11.52 14.77 18.71
N SER A 151 10.88 14.12 19.69
CA SER A 151 11.36 14.14 21.07
C SER A 151 12.76 13.53 21.17
N ALA A 152 13.55 13.97 22.15
CA ALA A 152 14.90 13.45 22.37
C ALA A 152 14.90 11.91 22.56
N GLU A 153 13.89 11.37 23.25
CA GLU A 153 13.67 9.93 23.41
C GLU A 153 13.51 9.23 22.05
N LYS A 154 12.64 9.75 21.18
CA LYS A 154 12.41 9.15 19.87
C LYS A 154 13.63 9.26 18.96
N GLN A 155 14.36 10.37 19.04
CA GLN A 155 15.63 10.53 18.32
C GLN A 155 16.66 9.50 18.78
N ALA A 156 16.81 9.29 20.10
CA ALA A 156 17.72 8.29 20.67
C ALA A 156 17.32 6.85 20.28
N GLU A 157 16.02 6.54 20.26
CA GLU A 157 15.49 5.25 19.77
C GLU A 157 15.89 5.02 18.31
N LEU A 158 15.61 5.98 17.43
CA LEU A 158 15.94 5.88 16.00
C LEU A 158 17.46 5.81 15.76
N GLN A 159 18.24 6.57 16.52
CA GLN A 159 19.71 6.52 16.46
C GLN A 159 20.23 5.14 16.87
N THR A 160 19.71 4.57 17.96
CA THR A 160 20.10 3.24 18.43
C THR A 160 19.81 2.16 17.39
N LEU A 161 18.64 2.21 16.75
CA LEU A 161 18.29 1.31 15.66
C LEU A 161 19.25 1.48 14.47
N LYS A 162 19.55 2.73 14.10
CA LYS A 162 20.46 3.05 13.00
C LYS A 162 21.88 2.56 13.27
N ASP A 163 22.41 2.75 14.47
CA ASP A 163 23.76 2.31 14.87
C ASP A 163 23.90 0.78 14.84
N ARG A 164 22.81 0.04 14.98
CA ARG A 164 22.75 -1.43 14.89
C ARG A 164 22.53 -1.95 13.45
N GLY A 165 22.41 -1.06 12.46
CA GLY A 165 22.06 -1.43 11.08
C GLY A 165 20.56 -1.70 10.86
N GLU A 166 19.71 -1.45 11.87
CA GLU A 166 18.25 -1.66 11.86
C GLU A 166 17.49 -0.34 11.67
N GLY A 167 18.11 0.64 11.00
CA GLY A 167 17.54 1.97 10.81
C GLY A 167 16.12 1.94 10.23
N VAL A 168 15.27 2.85 10.70
CA VAL A 168 13.89 2.97 10.19
C VAL A 168 13.90 3.76 8.88
N HIS A 169 13.65 3.08 7.77
CA HIS A 169 13.57 3.70 6.46
C HIS A 169 12.42 4.73 6.40
N VAL A 170 12.62 5.85 5.72
CA VAL A 170 11.65 6.97 5.64
C VAL A 170 10.26 6.54 5.19
N SER A 171 10.16 5.50 4.35
CA SER A 171 8.88 4.95 3.88
C SER A 171 8.01 4.35 5.00
N LEU A 172 8.58 4.13 6.19
CA LEU A 172 7.92 3.62 7.40
C LEU A 172 7.62 4.74 8.42
N LEU A 173 8.20 5.93 8.25
CA LEU A 173 7.94 7.08 9.11
C LEU A 173 6.62 7.77 8.73
N PRO A 174 6.05 8.61 9.64
CA PRO A 174 4.85 9.39 9.35
C PRO A 174 4.90 10.18 8.04
N TRP A 175 3.73 10.34 7.43
CA TRP A 175 3.58 11.14 6.22
C TRP A 175 3.88 12.61 6.52
N GLY A 176 4.89 13.16 5.86
CA GLY A 176 5.33 14.56 6.06
C GLY A 176 6.81 14.72 6.38
N VAL A 177 7.52 13.65 6.76
CA VAL A 177 8.91 13.73 7.23
C VAL A 177 9.85 14.41 6.23
N TRP A 178 9.84 14.03 4.94
CA TRP A 178 10.61 14.73 3.90
C TRP A 178 9.86 15.89 3.24
N GLY A 179 8.60 16.09 3.61
CA GLY A 179 7.71 17.07 2.99
C GLY A 179 7.46 18.28 3.90
N PRO A 180 6.20 18.58 4.26
CA PRO A 180 5.84 19.79 5.00
C PRO A 180 6.45 19.90 6.40
N ASP A 181 6.74 18.79 7.09
CA ASP A 181 7.30 18.85 8.45
C ASP A 181 8.76 19.34 8.41
N ALA A 182 9.60 18.71 7.57
CA ALA A 182 10.97 19.17 7.36
C ALA A 182 11.02 20.59 6.81
N LEU A 183 10.18 20.91 5.82
CA LEU A 183 10.15 22.26 5.24
C LEU A 183 9.84 23.31 6.31
N THR A 184 8.82 23.05 7.14
CA THR A 184 8.45 23.96 8.22
C THR A 184 9.60 24.13 9.22
N TRP A 185 10.21 23.04 9.66
CA TRP A 185 11.33 23.07 10.59
C TRP A 185 12.51 23.89 10.06
N PHE A 186 13.00 23.58 8.86
CA PHE A 186 14.18 24.26 8.32
C PHE A 186 13.91 25.71 7.90
N LEU A 187 12.68 26.05 7.49
CA LEU A 187 12.29 27.45 7.31
C LEU A 187 12.36 28.23 8.63
N GLN A 188 11.93 27.63 9.74
CA GLN A 188 11.99 28.25 11.07
C GLN A 188 13.45 28.39 11.54
N GLU A 189 14.22 27.32 11.46
CA GLU A 189 15.63 27.28 11.88
C GLU A 189 16.49 28.32 11.17
N THR A 190 16.25 28.53 9.87
CA THR A 190 17.03 29.48 9.06
C THR A 190 16.47 30.91 9.08
N GLY A 191 15.29 31.12 9.67
CA GLY A 191 14.57 32.40 9.65
C GLY A 191 13.86 32.73 8.33
N GLU A 192 13.98 31.87 7.30
CA GLU A 192 13.37 32.08 5.99
C GLU A 192 11.83 31.94 6.02
N VAL A 193 11.27 31.37 7.10
CA VAL A 193 9.81 31.29 7.36
C VAL A 193 9.13 32.66 7.30
N SER A 194 9.85 33.75 7.58
CA SER A 194 9.37 35.13 7.50
C SER A 194 8.85 35.55 6.10
N ASN A 195 9.23 34.80 5.05
CA ASN A 195 8.74 35.01 3.69
C ASN A 195 7.41 34.30 3.38
N SER A 196 6.86 33.52 4.32
CA SER A 196 5.66 32.71 4.10
C SER A 196 4.41 33.59 3.94
N ARG A 197 3.65 33.34 2.87
CA ARG A 197 2.37 34.01 2.62
C ARG A 197 1.27 33.47 3.53
N PRO A 198 0.23 34.28 3.85
CA PRO A 198 -0.99 33.79 4.48
C PRO A 198 -1.59 32.59 3.72
N GLY A 199 -2.28 31.72 4.43
CA GLY A 199 -2.79 30.48 3.87
C GLY A 199 -3.82 30.73 2.77
N HIS A 200 -4.66 31.75 2.89
CA HIS A 200 -5.67 32.06 1.86
C HIS A 200 -5.10 32.43 0.48
N VAL A 201 -3.81 32.79 0.40
CA VAL A 201 -3.15 33.15 -0.87
C VAL A 201 -2.84 31.91 -1.72
N ILE A 202 -2.48 30.78 -1.10
CA ILE A 202 -2.02 29.57 -1.81
C ILE A 202 -2.88 28.34 -1.48
N TYR A 203 -3.38 28.26 -0.25
CA TYR A 203 -4.13 27.14 0.33
C TYR A 203 -5.48 27.60 0.94
N PRO A 204 -6.36 28.27 0.17
CA PRO A 204 -7.61 28.89 0.65
C PRO A 204 -8.64 27.89 1.20
N VAL A 205 -8.63 26.66 0.69
CA VAL A 205 -9.53 25.58 1.11
C VAL A 205 -8.75 24.62 2.01
N PRO A 206 -8.99 24.63 3.33
CA PRO A 206 -8.26 23.74 4.24
C PRO A 206 -8.54 22.27 3.96
N PHE A 207 -7.56 21.39 4.20
CA PHE A 207 -7.67 19.93 3.98
C PHE A 207 -8.95 19.30 4.53
N LYS A 208 -9.40 19.71 5.73
CA LYS A 208 -10.65 19.21 6.35
C LYS A 208 -11.92 19.53 5.55
N ARG A 209 -11.88 20.56 4.70
CA ARG A 209 -12.96 21.07 3.86
C ARG A 209 -12.74 20.79 2.37
N ALA A 210 -11.72 20.02 1.98
CA ALA A 210 -11.36 19.74 0.59
C ALA A 210 -12.56 19.36 -0.31
N GLY A 211 -13.55 18.62 0.22
CA GLY A 211 -14.73 18.22 -0.54
C GLY A 211 -15.72 19.32 -0.89
N VAL A 212 -15.59 20.54 -0.34
CA VAL A 212 -16.57 21.62 -0.57
C VAL A 212 -16.60 22.06 -2.03
N VAL A 213 -15.46 22.00 -2.73
CA VAL A 213 -15.35 22.42 -4.14
C VAL A 213 -16.03 21.44 -5.11
N LEU A 214 -16.25 20.19 -4.68
CA LEU A 214 -16.94 19.14 -5.43
C LEU A 214 -18.42 19.02 -5.05
N ASN A 215 -18.92 19.80 -4.08
CA ASN A 215 -20.28 19.67 -3.58
C ASN A 215 -21.24 20.61 -4.34
N PRO A 216 -22.18 20.09 -5.15
CA PRO A 216 -23.11 20.91 -5.93
C PRO A 216 -24.12 21.68 -5.06
N ASN A 217 -24.33 21.25 -3.81
CA ASN A 217 -25.21 21.94 -2.86
C ASN A 217 -24.51 23.07 -2.08
N ARG A 218 -23.20 23.27 -2.27
CA ARG A 218 -22.43 24.28 -1.53
C ARG A 218 -21.49 25.16 -2.39
N PRO A 219 -21.88 25.60 -3.59
CA PRO A 219 -21.02 26.39 -4.48
C PRO A 219 -20.61 27.74 -3.87
N ASN A 220 -21.51 28.38 -3.13
CA ASN A 220 -21.23 29.64 -2.42
C ASN A 220 -20.25 29.46 -1.27
N GLN A 221 -20.29 28.32 -0.57
CA GLN A 221 -19.31 28.01 0.47
C GLN A 221 -17.92 27.80 -0.13
N ALA A 222 -17.83 27.10 -1.26
CA ALA A 222 -16.57 26.95 -1.98
C ALA A 222 -15.99 28.31 -2.40
N ARG A 223 -16.80 29.19 -2.99
CA ARG A 223 -16.38 30.55 -3.37
C ARG A 223 -15.98 31.41 -2.18
N GLY A 224 -16.66 31.26 -1.04
CA GLY A 224 -16.32 32.01 0.18
C GLY A 224 -14.90 31.75 0.70
N HIS A 225 -14.25 30.67 0.25
CA HIS A 225 -12.83 30.43 0.53
C HIS A 225 -11.89 31.19 -0.42
N ILE A 226 -12.33 31.54 -1.62
CA ILE A 226 -11.51 32.13 -2.67
C ILE A 226 -11.62 33.65 -2.62
N ARG A 227 -10.52 34.31 -2.28
CA ARG A 227 -10.43 35.78 -2.18
C ARG A 227 -9.88 36.37 -3.48
N SER A 228 -9.98 37.68 -3.62
CA SER A 228 -9.41 38.41 -4.76
C SER A 228 -7.88 38.29 -4.84
N ASP A 229 -7.20 38.06 -3.71
CA ASP A 229 -5.75 37.86 -3.62
C ASP A 229 -5.33 36.38 -3.58
N THR A 230 -6.27 35.44 -3.78
CA THR A 230 -5.96 34.01 -3.88
C THR A 230 -5.29 33.71 -5.22
N LEU A 231 -4.05 33.21 -5.17
CA LEU A 231 -3.25 32.84 -6.33
C LEU A 231 -3.41 31.37 -6.71
N SER A 232 -3.59 30.48 -5.72
CA SER A 232 -3.66 29.04 -5.94
C SER A 232 -4.76 28.38 -5.11
N ILE A 233 -5.26 27.24 -5.57
CA ILE A 233 -6.06 26.28 -4.79
C ILE A 233 -5.35 24.94 -4.85
N HIS A 234 -4.91 24.42 -3.70
CA HIS A 234 -4.47 23.03 -3.59
C HIS A 234 -5.67 22.11 -3.36
N PHE A 235 -5.91 21.17 -4.27
CA PHE A 235 -7.09 20.31 -4.21
C PHE A 235 -6.93 19.09 -3.28
N TRP A 236 -5.73 18.81 -2.76
CA TRP A 236 -5.46 17.66 -1.89
C TRP A 236 -5.75 16.33 -2.61
N GLY A 237 -5.08 16.10 -3.73
CA GLY A 237 -5.34 15.13 -4.78
C GLY A 237 -5.83 13.78 -4.28
N ARG A 238 -5.14 13.14 -3.32
CA ARG A 238 -5.62 11.86 -2.76
C ARG A 238 -7.03 11.96 -2.16
N ARG A 239 -7.28 12.96 -1.34
CA ARG A 239 -8.60 13.19 -0.72
C ARG A 239 -9.62 13.61 -1.77
N PHE A 240 -9.21 14.42 -2.74
CA PHE A 240 -10.04 14.84 -3.85
C PHE A 240 -10.53 13.67 -4.68
N ARG A 241 -9.62 12.78 -5.14
CA ARG A 241 -9.94 11.59 -5.92
C ARG A 241 -10.89 10.66 -5.16
N ASN A 242 -10.66 10.44 -3.86
CA ASN A 242 -11.58 9.66 -3.02
C ASN A 242 -13.00 10.26 -2.93
N ILE A 243 -13.15 11.58 -3.10
CA ILE A 243 -14.45 12.25 -3.09
C ILE A 243 -15.06 12.22 -4.50
N ALA A 244 -14.27 12.49 -5.55
CA ALA A 244 -14.69 12.40 -6.94
C ALA A 244 -15.19 10.98 -7.30
N ALA A 245 -14.55 9.94 -6.77
CA ALA A 245 -14.99 8.56 -6.91
C ALA A 245 -16.42 8.32 -6.42
N LYS A 246 -16.87 9.03 -5.38
CA LYS A 246 -18.26 8.97 -4.87
C LYS A 246 -19.27 9.63 -5.80
N TYR A 247 -18.81 10.45 -6.74
CA TYR A 247 -19.59 11.04 -7.83
C TYR A 247 -19.36 10.30 -9.16
N GLY A 248 -18.85 9.06 -9.12
CA GLY A 248 -18.63 8.25 -10.32
C GLY A 248 -17.42 8.67 -11.15
N GLY A 249 -16.51 9.47 -10.58
CA GLY A 249 -15.28 9.94 -11.23
C GLY A 249 -15.40 11.26 -11.97
N VAL A 250 -16.60 11.86 -12.02
CA VAL A 250 -16.88 13.15 -12.68
C VAL A 250 -17.50 14.10 -11.65
N PRO A 251 -17.11 15.39 -11.61
CA PRO A 251 -17.72 16.33 -10.68
C PRO A 251 -19.17 16.62 -11.08
N ALA A 252 -20.06 16.67 -10.09
CA ALA A 252 -21.46 16.98 -10.33
C ALA A 252 -21.64 18.39 -10.93
N GLU A 253 -22.61 18.52 -11.84
CA GLU A 253 -22.99 19.80 -12.43
C GLU A 253 -23.31 20.84 -11.34
N GLY A 254 -22.87 22.09 -11.55
CA GLY A 254 -23.10 23.21 -10.63
C GLY A 254 -22.18 23.26 -9.40
N CYS A 255 -21.29 22.27 -9.19
CA CYS A 255 -20.22 22.43 -8.20
C CYS A 255 -19.12 23.40 -8.70
N TYR A 256 -18.30 23.92 -7.79
CA TYR A 256 -17.26 24.89 -8.14
C TYR A 256 -16.24 24.33 -9.15
N VAL A 257 -15.82 23.07 -8.99
CA VAL A 257 -14.87 22.44 -9.92
C VAL A 257 -15.47 22.27 -11.32
N HIS A 258 -16.78 21.99 -11.43
CA HIS A 258 -17.45 21.87 -12.73
C HIS A 258 -17.34 23.18 -13.54
N GLU A 259 -17.45 24.33 -12.88
CA GLU A 259 -17.24 25.64 -13.53
C GLU A 259 -15.79 25.87 -13.95
N LEU A 260 -14.82 25.40 -13.14
CA LEU A 260 -13.40 25.49 -13.51
C LEU A 260 -13.10 24.61 -14.74
N LEU A 261 -13.65 23.40 -14.81
CA LEU A 261 -13.52 22.54 -15.98
C LEU A 261 -14.08 23.21 -17.23
N ALA A 262 -15.29 23.79 -17.13
CA ALA A 262 -15.90 24.54 -18.23
C ALA A 262 -15.06 25.75 -18.65
N LYS A 263 -14.53 26.52 -17.69
CA LYS A 263 -13.64 27.67 -17.93
C LYS A 263 -12.39 27.27 -18.76
N HIS A 264 -11.83 26.09 -18.52
CA HIS A 264 -10.60 25.62 -19.16
C HIS A 264 -10.85 24.64 -20.33
N GLY A 265 -12.11 24.36 -20.67
CA GLY A 265 -12.47 23.44 -21.75
C GLY A 265 -12.04 21.99 -21.52
N ILE A 266 -11.96 21.55 -20.25
CA ILE A 266 -11.58 20.19 -19.90
C ILE A 266 -12.85 19.32 -19.79
N ASP A 267 -12.86 18.22 -20.55
CA ASP A 267 -13.92 17.22 -20.51
C ASP A 267 -13.59 16.11 -19.51
N PRO A 268 -14.23 16.07 -18.32
CA PRO A 268 -13.92 15.09 -17.29
C PRO A 268 -14.33 13.66 -17.68
N GLU A 269 -15.19 13.48 -18.68
CA GLU A 269 -15.64 12.15 -19.13
C GLU A 269 -14.51 11.33 -19.73
N LYS A 270 -13.61 11.98 -20.47
CA LYS A 270 -12.49 11.31 -21.18
C LYS A 270 -11.56 10.54 -20.25
N THR A 271 -11.48 10.96 -18.99
CA THR A 271 -10.60 10.33 -17.99
C THR A 271 -11.36 9.90 -16.73
N ARG A 272 -12.68 9.68 -16.85
CA ARG A 272 -13.52 9.24 -15.73
C ARG A 272 -12.96 7.98 -15.08
N HIS A 273 -12.46 7.04 -15.90
CA HIS A 273 -11.89 5.76 -15.48
C HIS A 273 -10.74 5.90 -14.46
N LEU A 274 -10.02 7.02 -14.48
CA LEU A 274 -8.90 7.26 -13.57
C LEU A 274 -9.32 7.72 -12.18
N LEU A 275 -10.56 8.21 -12.02
CA LEU A 275 -11.08 8.73 -10.75
C LEU A 275 -12.26 7.94 -10.19
N GLN A 276 -12.59 6.79 -10.78
CA GLN A 276 -13.56 5.88 -10.22
C GLN A 276 -12.98 5.09 -9.05
N PRO A 277 -13.83 4.57 -8.14
CA PRO A 277 -13.39 3.50 -7.25
C PRO A 277 -12.76 2.39 -8.11
N ALA A 278 -11.68 1.77 -7.64
CA ALA A 278 -11.27 0.50 -8.23
C ALA A 278 -12.51 -0.41 -8.28
N PRO A 279 -12.75 -1.12 -9.40
CA PRO A 279 -13.87 -2.08 -9.44
C PRO A 279 -13.78 -2.96 -8.20
N GLU A 280 -14.93 -3.21 -7.56
CA GLU A 280 -14.97 -4.23 -6.51
C GLU A 280 -14.34 -5.50 -7.11
N PRO A 281 -13.38 -6.14 -6.43
CA PRO A 281 -12.78 -7.35 -6.95
C PRO A 281 -13.93 -8.29 -7.30
N GLU A 282 -13.88 -8.89 -8.51
CA GLU A 282 -14.81 -9.96 -8.86
C GLU A 282 -14.75 -10.98 -7.72
N THR A 283 -15.80 -11.03 -6.91
CA THR A 283 -15.90 -12.03 -5.86
C THR A 283 -15.97 -13.36 -6.58
N LEU A 284 -14.94 -14.19 -6.38
CA LEU A 284 -14.95 -15.55 -6.88
C LEU A 284 -16.25 -16.23 -6.41
N PRO A 285 -16.81 -17.18 -7.20
CA PRO A 285 -18.00 -17.89 -6.79
C PRO A 285 -17.77 -18.45 -5.37
N GLN A 286 -18.55 -17.98 -4.40
CA GLN A 286 -18.42 -18.47 -3.03
C GLN A 286 -18.68 -19.97 -3.05
N ILE A 287 -17.75 -20.73 -2.48
CA ILE A 287 -17.96 -22.16 -2.30
C ILE A 287 -19.13 -22.36 -1.38
N ASP A 288 -20.12 -23.12 -1.86
CA ASP A 288 -21.17 -23.65 -1.03
C ASP A 288 -20.61 -24.85 -0.23
N PRO A 289 -20.42 -24.72 1.10
CA PRO A 289 -19.86 -25.81 1.90
C PRO A 289 -20.73 -27.06 1.87
N ALA A 290 -22.04 -26.93 1.58
CA ALA A 290 -22.95 -28.07 1.48
C ALA A 290 -22.60 -29.02 0.31
N THR A 291 -21.74 -28.57 -0.62
CA THR A 291 -21.25 -29.38 -1.75
C THR A 291 -19.96 -30.14 -1.44
N LEU A 292 -19.38 -29.95 -0.25
CA LEU A 292 -18.12 -30.58 0.14
C LEU A 292 -18.35 -31.78 1.05
N ASP A 293 -17.46 -32.77 0.92
CA ASP A 293 -17.38 -33.90 1.84
C ASP A 293 -16.44 -33.55 3.00
N PHE A 294 -16.95 -33.65 4.23
CA PHE A 294 -16.20 -33.43 5.47
C PHE A 294 -16.16 -34.70 6.35
N SER A 295 -16.53 -35.85 5.79
CA SER A 295 -16.70 -37.11 6.54
C SER A 295 -15.40 -37.68 7.10
N MET A 296 -14.26 -37.32 6.51
CA MET A 296 -12.92 -37.73 6.97
C MET A 296 -12.51 -37.12 8.32
N PHE A 297 -13.06 -35.97 8.70
CA PHE A 297 -12.64 -35.28 9.92
C PHE A 297 -13.19 -35.98 11.17
N SER A 298 -12.35 -36.45 12.08
CA SER A 298 -12.80 -36.87 13.41
C SER A 298 -13.20 -35.67 14.27
N ASP A 299 -13.78 -35.90 15.45
CA ASP A 299 -14.02 -34.81 16.41
C ASP A 299 -12.71 -34.15 16.87
N GLN A 300 -11.62 -34.91 16.92
CA GLN A 300 -10.30 -34.40 17.22
C GLN A 300 -9.79 -33.49 16.09
N ASP A 301 -10.06 -33.85 14.82
CA ASP A 301 -9.69 -32.99 13.70
C ASP A 301 -10.49 -31.69 13.70
N VAL A 302 -11.78 -31.74 14.02
CA VAL A 302 -12.60 -30.53 14.16
C VAL A 302 -12.12 -29.65 15.32
N ALA A 303 -11.70 -30.25 16.44
CA ALA A 303 -11.08 -29.51 17.54
C ALA A 303 -9.76 -28.85 17.12
N ASN A 304 -8.95 -29.54 16.31
CA ASN A 304 -7.72 -28.99 15.76
C ASN A 304 -7.98 -27.84 14.77
N ILE A 305 -8.99 -27.97 13.89
CA ILE A 305 -9.45 -26.88 13.02
C ILE A 305 -9.88 -25.67 13.86
N LEU A 306 -10.58 -25.91 14.99
CA LEU A 306 -10.99 -24.85 15.90
C LEU A 306 -9.79 -24.14 16.55
N LEU A 307 -8.69 -24.84 16.83
CA LEU A 307 -7.44 -24.21 17.30
C LEU A 307 -6.77 -23.36 16.20
N GLN A 308 -6.80 -23.82 14.95
CA GLN A 308 -6.32 -23.03 13.81
C GLN A 308 -7.19 -21.79 13.54
N ARG A 309 -8.49 -21.87 13.88
CA ARG A 309 -9.52 -20.84 13.66
C ARG A 309 -10.25 -20.49 14.95
N SER A 310 -9.48 -20.08 15.96
CA SER A 310 -9.97 -19.78 17.31
C SER A 310 -11.15 -18.80 17.36
N GLU A 311 -11.30 -17.94 16.34
CA GLU A 311 -12.43 -17.03 16.17
C GLU A 311 -13.79 -17.72 15.97
N LEU A 312 -13.81 -19.01 15.66
CA LEU A 312 -15.01 -19.83 15.50
C LEU A 312 -15.45 -20.52 16.80
N ALA A 313 -14.65 -20.43 17.87
CA ALA A 313 -15.00 -21.03 19.15
C ALA A 313 -16.27 -20.39 19.75
N SER A 314 -17.08 -21.19 20.45
CA SER A 314 -18.27 -20.67 21.17
C SER A 314 -17.93 -19.55 22.16
N SER A 315 -16.72 -19.59 22.71
CA SER A 315 -16.19 -18.56 23.60
C SER A 315 -14.66 -18.62 23.69
N ASP A 316 -14.05 -17.48 24.03
CA ASP A 316 -12.62 -17.39 24.34
C ASP A 316 -12.18 -18.34 25.47
N GLN A 317 -13.11 -18.75 26.34
CA GLN A 317 -12.81 -19.63 27.48
C GLN A 317 -12.41 -21.04 27.01
N VAL A 318 -13.00 -21.54 25.92
CA VAL A 318 -12.68 -22.87 25.37
C VAL A 318 -11.20 -22.97 25.00
N ILE A 319 -10.66 -21.92 24.38
CA ILE A 319 -9.25 -21.87 24.00
C ILE A 319 -8.35 -21.72 25.23
N LYS A 320 -8.78 -20.96 26.25
CA LYS A 320 -8.03 -20.80 27.51
C LYS A 320 -7.96 -22.10 28.30
N ASP A 321 -9.07 -22.81 28.45
CA ASP A 321 -9.11 -24.10 29.15
C ASP A 321 -8.16 -25.11 28.48
N TRP A 322 -8.15 -25.12 27.15
CA TRP A 322 -7.18 -25.91 26.39
C TRP A 322 -5.74 -25.45 26.64
N MET A 323 -5.43 -24.15 26.66
CA MET A 323 -4.10 -23.68 27.03
C MET A 323 -3.68 -24.10 28.44
N ASP A 324 -4.64 -24.18 29.38
CA ASP A 324 -4.44 -24.53 30.78
C ASP A 324 -4.34 -26.06 31.03
N GLY A 325 -4.45 -26.88 29.97
CA GLY A 325 -4.28 -28.32 30.05
C GLY A 325 -5.55 -29.13 29.79
N ASP A 326 -6.72 -28.51 29.83
CA ASP A 326 -8.01 -29.19 29.70
C ASP A 326 -8.55 -29.17 28.25
N ALA A 327 -8.45 -30.32 27.58
CA ALA A 327 -8.93 -30.47 26.20
C ALA A 327 -10.42 -30.85 26.09
N GLU A 328 -11.09 -31.18 27.19
CA GLU A 328 -12.48 -31.64 27.17
C GLU A 328 -13.46 -30.56 26.68
N PRO A 329 -13.37 -29.28 27.10
CA PRO A 329 -14.21 -28.20 26.58
C PRO A 329 -14.07 -28.01 25.08
N LEU A 330 -12.85 -28.09 24.54
CA LEU A 330 -12.58 -27.96 23.11
C LEU A 330 -13.22 -29.09 22.31
N LEU A 331 -13.07 -30.34 22.75
CA LEU A 331 -13.69 -31.50 22.09
C LEU A 331 -15.22 -31.45 22.14
N LYS A 332 -15.78 -30.98 23.26
CA LYS A 332 -17.23 -30.80 23.40
C LYS A 332 -17.74 -29.72 22.45
N ASP A 333 -17.02 -28.61 22.31
CA ASP A 333 -17.39 -27.53 21.39
C ASP A 333 -17.30 -27.98 19.93
N ALA A 334 -16.21 -28.69 19.58
CA ALA A 334 -16.02 -29.29 18.27
C ALA A 334 -17.17 -30.22 17.86
N ARG A 335 -17.65 -31.06 18.79
CA ARG A 335 -18.82 -31.93 18.56
C ARG A 335 -20.12 -31.15 18.40
N ALA A 336 -20.37 -30.21 19.29
CA ALA A 336 -21.61 -29.45 19.33
C ALA A 336 -21.79 -28.53 18.11
N GLN A 337 -20.68 -28.00 17.58
CA GLN A 337 -20.67 -27.02 16.49
C GLN A 337 -20.01 -27.55 15.21
N ARG A 338 -19.90 -28.86 15.06
CA ARG A 338 -19.16 -29.53 13.97
C ARG A 338 -19.41 -28.94 12.59
N GLU A 339 -20.67 -28.93 12.15
CA GLU A 339 -21.04 -28.40 10.82
C GLU A 339 -20.70 -26.92 10.68
N HIS A 340 -20.95 -26.12 11.71
CA HIS A 340 -20.65 -24.70 11.71
C HIS A 340 -19.15 -24.43 11.55
N ILE A 341 -18.31 -25.12 12.34
CA ILE A 341 -16.85 -24.98 12.31
C ILE A 341 -16.31 -25.34 10.93
N LEU A 342 -16.73 -26.47 10.37
CA LEU A 342 -16.28 -26.94 9.05
C LEU A 342 -16.73 -25.99 7.93
N HIS A 343 -18.00 -25.58 7.93
CA HIS A 343 -18.55 -24.69 6.90
C HIS A 343 -17.95 -23.28 6.97
N GLU A 344 -17.76 -22.73 8.16
CA GLU A 344 -17.12 -21.41 8.28
C GLU A 344 -15.63 -21.46 7.99
N SER A 345 -14.94 -22.55 8.31
CA SER A 345 -13.50 -22.69 8.02
C SER A 345 -13.20 -22.65 6.52
N ILE A 346 -13.97 -23.34 5.68
CA ILE A 346 -13.80 -23.24 4.23
C ILE A 346 -14.19 -21.85 3.69
N ARG A 347 -15.19 -21.18 4.29
CA ARG A 347 -15.54 -19.79 3.94
C ARG A 347 -14.45 -18.79 4.32
N VAL A 348 -13.81 -18.98 5.48
CA VAL A 348 -12.63 -18.21 5.91
C VAL A 348 -11.51 -18.40 4.91
N ALA A 349 -11.16 -19.65 4.57
CA ALA A 349 -10.13 -19.95 3.59
C ALA A 349 -10.44 -19.32 2.22
N GLY A 350 -11.71 -19.31 1.80
CA GLY A 350 -12.20 -18.60 0.61
C GLY A 350 -11.85 -17.12 0.63
N ARG A 351 -12.24 -16.42 1.69
CA ARG A 351 -11.95 -14.99 1.88
C ARG A 351 -10.45 -14.70 1.93
N GLU A 352 -9.66 -15.58 2.53
CA GLU A 352 -8.20 -15.42 2.58
C GLU A 352 -7.56 -15.60 1.20
N CYS A 353 -8.05 -16.55 0.41
CA CYS A 353 -7.58 -16.75 -0.96
C CYS A 353 -7.97 -15.60 -1.90
N ASP A 354 -9.14 -14.99 -1.71
CA ASP A 354 -9.59 -13.84 -2.49
C ASP A 354 -8.59 -12.67 -2.46
N PHE A 355 -7.78 -12.55 -1.41
CA PHE A 355 -6.76 -11.50 -1.33
C PHE A 355 -5.61 -11.66 -2.34
N PHE A 356 -5.41 -12.85 -2.94
CA PHE A 356 -4.28 -13.09 -3.83
C PHE A 356 -4.59 -13.84 -5.12
N LEU A 357 -5.73 -14.53 -5.24
CA LEU A 357 -6.03 -15.36 -6.42
C LEU A 357 -5.97 -14.54 -7.72
N GLN A 358 -6.62 -13.37 -7.79
CA GLN A 358 -6.54 -12.52 -8.99
C GLN A 358 -5.11 -12.12 -9.36
N SER A 359 -4.27 -11.84 -8.36
CA SER A 359 -2.87 -11.47 -8.59
C SER A 359 -2.01 -12.65 -9.05
N THR A 360 -2.42 -13.88 -8.71
CA THR A 360 -1.72 -15.10 -9.07
C THR A 360 -2.24 -15.75 -10.36
N ASP A 361 -3.35 -15.25 -10.94
CA ASP A 361 -3.86 -15.70 -12.25
C ASP A 361 -2.83 -15.55 -13.37
N THR A 362 -2.00 -14.51 -13.33
CA THR A 362 -0.91 -14.27 -14.29
C THR A 362 0.23 -15.28 -14.18
N ILE A 363 0.36 -15.96 -13.03
CA ILE A 363 1.32 -17.04 -12.82
C ILE A 363 0.78 -18.34 -13.43
N ALA A 364 -0.54 -18.55 -13.34
CA ALA A 364 -1.24 -19.76 -13.79
C ALA A 364 -0.52 -21.04 -13.30
N PRO A 365 -0.38 -21.24 -11.98
CA PRO A 365 0.48 -22.26 -11.43
C PRO A 365 0.04 -23.65 -11.86
N LYS A 366 0.99 -24.50 -12.27
CA LYS A 366 0.75 -25.93 -12.54
C LYS A 366 1.11 -26.77 -11.32
N ARG A 367 2.02 -26.29 -10.48
CA ARG A 367 2.41 -26.92 -9.21
C ARG A 367 2.50 -25.88 -8.11
N ALA A 368 1.76 -26.09 -7.02
CA ALA A 368 1.74 -25.20 -5.87
C ALA A 368 2.13 -25.92 -4.58
N ALA A 369 2.75 -25.20 -3.64
CA ALA A 369 2.96 -25.65 -2.27
C ALA A 369 2.17 -24.79 -1.27
N ASP A 370 1.63 -25.41 -0.24
CA ASP A 370 0.91 -24.76 0.86
C ASP A 370 1.64 -25.06 2.18
N ILE A 371 2.32 -24.05 2.72
CA ILE A 371 3.10 -24.13 3.95
C ILE A 371 2.21 -23.81 5.14
N GLY A 372 2.15 -24.74 6.10
CA GLY A 372 1.16 -24.71 7.17
C GLY A 372 -0.24 -24.92 6.62
N CYS A 373 -0.40 -25.92 5.75
CA CYS A 373 -1.65 -26.15 5.04
C CYS A 373 -2.84 -26.46 5.95
N GLY A 374 -2.60 -26.83 7.21
CA GLY A 374 -3.59 -27.37 8.12
C GLY A 374 -4.35 -28.51 7.44
N TYR A 375 -5.68 -28.41 7.46
CA TYR A 375 -6.55 -29.40 6.80
C TYR A 375 -6.86 -29.09 5.32
N ALA A 376 -5.95 -28.38 4.64
CA ALA A 376 -5.94 -28.18 3.18
C ALA A 376 -7.15 -27.44 2.58
N PHE A 377 -7.86 -26.62 3.37
CA PHE A 377 -8.98 -25.83 2.86
C PHE A 377 -8.55 -24.85 1.76
N ALA A 378 -7.47 -24.08 1.97
CA ALA A 378 -6.93 -23.16 0.97
C ALA A 378 -6.39 -23.90 -0.28
N SER A 379 -5.70 -25.01 -0.04
CA SER A 379 -5.22 -25.93 -1.08
C SER A 379 -6.30 -26.43 -2.03
N LEU A 380 -7.50 -26.78 -1.53
CA LEU A 380 -8.64 -27.16 -2.38
C LEU A 380 -9.04 -26.02 -3.34
N LEU A 381 -9.01 -24.77 -2.86
CA LEU A 381 -9.35 -23.59 -3.64
C LEU A 381 -8.35 -23.35 -4.75
N LEU A 382 -7.06 -23.49 -4.44
CA LEU A 382 -5.99 -23.37 -5.42
C LEU A 382 -6.13 -24.41 -6.53
N HIS A 383 -6.39 -25.67 -6.17
CA HIS A 383 -6.61 -26.71 -7.16
C HIS A 383 -7.86 -26.43 -8.01
N ARG A 384 -8.98 -26.02 -7.40
CA ARG A 384 -10.21 -25.69 -8.17
C ARG A 384 -10.03 -24.50 -9.11
N ARG A 385 -9.20 -23.51 -8.73
CA ARG A 385 -8.92 -22.33 -9.56
C ARG A 385 -8.03 -22.67 -10.75
N TYR A 386 -6.96 -23.46 -10.53
CA TYR A 386 -5.87 -23.61 -11.49
C TYR A 386 -5.69 -25.03 -12.07
N GLY A 387 -6.29 -26.04 -11.46
CA GLY A 387 -6.04 -27.45 -11.78
C GLY A 387 -4.62 -27.90 -11.44
N CYS A 388 -3.95 -27.21 -10.51
CA CYS A 388 -2.55 -27.45 -10.17
C CYS A 388 -2.35 -28.67 -9.26
N SER A 389 -1.19 -29.33 -9.34
CA SER A 389 -0.79 -30.30 -8.32
C SER A 389 -0.44 -29.56 -7.02
N ILE A 390 -0.83 -30.10 -5.88
CA ILE A 390 -0.67 -29.50 -4.55
C ILE A 390 0.35 -30.29 -3.73
N VAL A 391 1.26 -29.56 -3.10
CA VAL A 391 2.15 -30.08 -2.06
C VAL A 391 1.76 -29.46 -0.72
N LEU A 392 1.28 -30.30 0.19
CA LEU A 392 0.88 -29.96 1.55
C LEU A 392 2.09 -30.09 2.48
N ILE A 393 2.51 -28.99 3.10
CA ILE A 393 3.66 -28.95 4.01
C ILE A 393 3.17 -28.51 5.38
N ASP A 394 3.21 -29.38 6.38
CA ASP A 394 2.83 -29.02 7.76
C ASP A 394 3.52 -29.92 8.79
N ILE A 395 3.62 -29.43 10.02
CA ILE A 395 4.02 -30.24 11.18
C ILE A 395 2.76 -30.74 11.90
N GLU A 396 2.74 -32.00 12.30
CA GLU A 396 1.53 -32.61 12.86
C GLU A 396 1.50 -32.58 14.41
N GLU A 397 2.66 -32.43 15.05
CA GLU A 397 2.81 -32.46 16.51
C GLU A 397 3.57 -31.24 17.03
N SER A 398 3.30 -30.81 18.26
CA SER A 398 4.06 -29.74 18.93
C SER A 398 4.23 -30.03 20.43
N GLU A 399 5.42 -29.72 20.98
CA GLU A 399 5.74 -29.98 22.40
C GLU A 399 5.02 -29.01 23.37
N GLY A 400 4.37 -27.95 22.87
CA GLY A 400 3.73 -26.91 23.68
C GLY A 400 2.38 -26.40 23.13
N ARG A 401 1.53 -25.91 24.04
CA ARG A 401 0.25 -25.25 23.74
C ARG A 401 0.46 -23.74 23.72
N HIS A 402 0.61 -23.14 22.53
CA HIS A 402 0.88 -21.69 22.45
C HIS A 402 0.22 -21.01 21.25
N PHE A 403 -0.12 -19.73 21.44
CA PHE A 403 -0.54 -18.82 20.37
C PHE A 403 0.45 -17.65 20.27
N GLY A 404 0.69 -17.13 19.07
CA GLY A 404 1.51 -15.94 18.86
C GLY A 404 2.63 -16.12 17.85
N PHE A 405 3.57 -15.16 17.81
CA PHE A 405 4.78 -15.28 17.01
C PHE A 405 5.88 -15.91 17.87
N GLN A 406 6.46 -17.00 17.40
CA GLN A 406 7.49 -17.79 18.09
C GLN A 406 8.64 -18.12 17.11
N GLY A 407 9.72 -18.69 17.64
CA GLY A 407 10.84 -19.14 16.81
C GLY A 407 10.50 -20.33 15.90
N GLU A 408 9.51 -21.15 16.29
CA GLU A 408 9.07 -22.36 15.60
C GLU A 408 7.54 -22.42 15.49
N GLY A 409 7.01 -23.24 14.58
CA GLY A 409 5.57 -23.45 14.40
C GLY A 409 4.97 -24.43 15.42
N ALA A 410 3.63 -24.46 15.52
CA ALA A 410 2.88 -25.49 16.25
C ALA A 410 2.07 -26.36 15.29
N GLY A 411 2.05 -27.67 15.54
CA GLY A 411 1.31 -28.65 14.76
C GLY A 411 -0.02 -29.01 15.42
N TYR A 412 -1.11 -28.73 14.70
CA TYR A 412 -2.48 -29.09 15.06
C TYR A 412 -3.18 -29.68 13.82
N THR A 413 -2.59 -30.67 13.18
CA THR A 413 -3.17 -31.24 11.95
C THR A 413 -2.78 -32.71 11.75
N SER A 414 -3.41 -33.35 10.77
CA SER A 414 -3.02 -34.64 10.22
C SER A 414 -2.93 -34.48 8.71
N LEU A 415 -1.73 -34.68 8.16
CA LEU A 415 -1.49 -34.61 6.71
C LEU A 415 -2.25 -35.73 5.97
N GLU A 416 -2.43 -36.89 6.61
CA GLU A 416 -3.27 -37.96 6.11
C GLU A 416 -4.73 -37.50 5.94
N THR A 417 -5.31 -36.90 6.98
CA THR A 417 -6.69 -36.38 6.92
C THR A 417 -6.82 -35.20 5.96
N ALA A 418 -5.83 -34.29 5.92
CA ALA A 418 -5.79 -33.18 4.96
C ALA A 418 -5.76 -33.67 3.51
N ARG A 419 -4.97 -34.72 3.23
CA ARG A 419 -4.96 -35.40 1.93
C ARG A 419 -6.31 -36.04 1.62
N ALA A 420 -6.89 -36.78 2.57
CA ALA A 420 -8.20 -37.41 2.40
C ALA A 420 -9.30 -36.38 2.09
N PHE A 421 -9.23 -35.19 2.69
CA PHE A 421 -10.13 -34.08 2.39
C PHE A 421 -10.04 -33.64 0.92
N LEU A 422 -8.84 -33.46 0.37
CA LEU A 422 -8.67 -33.12 -1.04
C LEU A 422 -9.19 -34.23 -1.97
N GLU A 423 -8.85 -35.49 -1.69
CA GLU A 423 -9.26 -36.64 -2.52
C GLU A 423 -10.78 -36.78 -2.59
N GLN A 424 -11.47 -36.73 -1.43
CA GLN A 424 -12.93 -36.83 -1.36
C GLN A 424 -13.64 -35.64 -2.01
N ASN A 425 -12.96 -34.50 -2.16
CA ASN A 425 -13.49 -33.29 -2.80
C ASN A 425 -13.02 -33.09 -4.24
N GLY A 426 -12.52 -34.16 -4.88
CA GLY A 426 -12.32 -34.24 -6.33
C GLY A 426 -10.90 -33.95 -6.82
N VAL A 427 -9.92 -33.85 -5.93
CA VAL A 427 -8.51 -33.71 -6.32
C VAL A 427 -7.93 -35.11 -6.58
N PRO A 428 -7.34 -35.40 -7.76
CA PRO A 428 -6.73 -36.70 -8.04
C PRO A 428 -5.59 -37.03 -7.06
N ALA A 429 -5.52 -38.28 -6.59
CA ALA A 429 -4.54 -38.71 -5.58
C ALA A 429 -3.09 -38.47 -6.04
N GLU A 430 -2.79 -38.66 -7.32
CA GLU A 430 -1.48 -38.42 -7.94
C GLU A 430 -1.09 -36.93 -8.00
N MET A 431 -2.05 -36.02 -7.83
CA MET A 431 -1.85 -34.57 -7.80
C MET A 431 -1.57 -34.04 -6.40
N ILE A 432 -1.58 -34.90 -5.37
CA ILE A 432 -1.39 -34.51 -3.97
C ILE A 432 -0.09 -35.12 -3.45
N THR A 433 0.77 -34.29 -2.86
CA THR A 433 1.95 -34.73 -2.09
C THR A 433 1.85 -34.14 -0.68
N THR A 434 2.15 -34.94 0.34
CA THR A 434 2.20 -34.49 1.75
C THR A 434 3.63 -34.58 2.25
N VAL A 435 4.06 -33.61 3.04
CA VAL A 435 5.43 -33.54 3.57
C VAL A 435 5.40 -33.00 4.98
N ASN A 436 5.97 -33.76 5.92
CA ASN A 436 6.24 -33.26 7.26
C ASN A 436 7.69 -32.78 7.35
N PRO A 437 7.96 -31.46 7.43
CA PRO A 437 9.31 -30.89 7.34
C PRO A 437 10.18 -31.22 8.55
N ARG A 438 9.64 -31.84 9.62
CA ARG A 438 10.45 -32.36 10.74
C ARG A 438 11.09 -33.71 10.44
N THR A 439 10.48 -34.50 9.56
CA THR A 439 10.91 -35.87 9.26
C THR A 439 11.36 -36.05 7.82
N GLU A 440 11.02 -35.12 6.93
CA GLU A 440 11.24 -35.20 5.50
C GLU A 440 11.94 -33.96 4.95
N ASP A 441 12.71 -34.14 3.87
CA ASP A 441 13.48 -33.07 3.24
C ASP A 441 12.65 -32.28 2.23
N THR A 442 12.36 -31.03 2.56
CA THR A 442 11.63 -30.11 1.68
C THR A 442 12.42 -29.73 0.41
N ALA A 443 13.75 -29.81 0.42
CA ALA A 443 14.59 -29.53 -0.74
C ALA A 443 14.40 -30.58 -1.87
N ALA A 444 13.96 -31.79 -1.53
CA ALA A 444 13.70 -32.87 -2.49
C ALA A 444 12.41 -32.66 -3.32
N LEU A 445 11.58 -31.66 -3.00
CA LEU A 445 10.25 -31.48 -3.60
C LEU A 445 10.26 -30.85 -5.00
N GLY A 446 11.42 -30.43 -5.48
CA GLY A 446 11.59 -29.78 -6.78
C GLY A 446 11.13 -28.32 -6.76
N ARG A 447 10.70 -27.81 -7.92
CA ARG A 447 10.27 -26.40 -8.09
C ARG A 447 8.74 -26.24 -8.06
N PHE A 448 8.32 -25.05 -7.68
CA PHE A 448 6.93 -24.62 -7.56
C PHE A 448 6.68 -23.36 -8.38
N ASP A 449 5.53 -23.29 -9.02
CA ASP A 449 5.08 -22.07 -9.69
C ASP A 449 4.48 -21.08 -8.68
N LEU A 450 3.85 -21.60 -7.63
CA LEU A 450 3.29 -20.81 -6.54
C LEU A 450 3.57 -21.48 -5.20
N VAL A 451 4.02 -20.71 -4.23
CA VAL A 451 4.09 -21.13 -2.83
C VAL A 451 3.19 -20.22 -2.02
N VAL A 452 2.32 -20.79 -1.18
CA VAL A 452 1.44 -20.04 -0.29
C VAL A 452 1.73 -20.39 1.17
N SER A 453 1.50 -19.43 2.06
CA SER A 453 1.50 -19.63 3.52
C SER A 453 0.53 -18.64 4.13
N LEU A 454 -0.65 -19.12 4.48
CA LEU A 454 -1.73 -18.30 5.06
C LEU A 454 -1.76 -18.52 6.56
N ALA A 455 -1.69 -17.43 7.33
CA ALA A 455 -1.57 -17.46 8.78
C ALA A 455 -0.52 -18.44 9.36
N SER A 456 0.54 -18.82 8.62
CA SER A 456 1.59 -19.75 9.07
C SER A 456 3.00 -19.13 9.02
N CYS A 457 3.89 -19.55 8.12
CA CYS A 457 5.19 -18.94 7.87
C CYS A 457 5.02 -17.45 7.49
N GLY A 458 5.75 -16.58 8.18
CA GLY A 458 5.61 -15.12 8.10
C GLY A 458 4.64 -14.52 9.10
N PHE A 459 3.69 -15.32 9.63
CA PHE A 459 2.68 -14.90 10.59
C PHE A 459 2.95 -15.39 12.03
N HIS A 460 3.21 -16.69 12.18
CA HIS A 460 3.50 -17.35 13.46
C HIS A 460 4.99 -17.55 13.70
N TYR A 461 5.80 -17.63 12.64
CA TYR A 461 7.25 -17.79 12.75
C TYR A 461 7.95 -17.10 11.56
N PRO A 462 9.27 -16.87 11.62
CA PRO A 462 9.99 -16.11 10.61
C PRO A 462 9.88 -16.67 9.19
N VAL A 463 9.96 -15.79 8.18
CA VAL A 463 10.03 -16.20 6.77
C VAL A 463 11.34 -16.93 6.45
N ASP A 464 12.40 -16.69 7.24
CA ASP A 464 13.70 -17.31 7.05
C ASP A 464 13.68 -18.83 7.28
N THR A 465 12.65 -19.37 7.95
CA THR A 465 12.46 -20.82 8.15
C THR A 465 12.40 -21.58 6.82
N TYR A 466 11.85 -20.97 5.76
CA TYR A 466 11.75 -21.57 4.43
C TYR A 466 12.60 -20.83 3.38
N GLN A 467 13.67 -20.13 3.80
CA GLN A 467 14.51 -19.34 2.89
C GLN A 467 15.11 -20.16 1.75
N GLU A 468 15.46 -21.43 1.98
CA GLU A 468 16.02 -22.29 0.93
C GLU A 468 14.98 -22.63 -0.14
N LEU A 469 13.74 -22.93 0.27
CA LEU A 469 12.62 -23.17 -0.63
C LEU A 469 12.30 -21.89 -1.43
N PHE A 470 12.22 -20.74 -0.76
CA PHE A 470 11.95 -19.46 -1.43
C PHE A 470 13.06 -19.03 -2.38
N GLY A 471 14.33 -19.32 -2.07
CA GLY A 471 15.47 -18.96 -2.90
C GLY A 471 15.71 -19.92 -4.06
N ASN A 472 15.49 -21.22 -3.88
CA ASN A 472 15.97 -22.24 -4.81
C ASN A 472 14.85 -22.98 -5.56
N GLN A 473 13.63 -23.00 -5.00
CA GLN A 473 12.54 -23.86 -5.46
C GLN A 473 11.39 -23.10 -6.12
N ILE A 474 11.50 -21.80 -6.39
CA ILE A 474 10.49 -21.07 -7.18
C ILE A 474 10.85 -21.14 -8.67
N SER A 475 9.89 -21.49 -9.51
CA SER A 475 10.00 -21.45 -10.98
C SER A 475 10.19 -20.02 -11.46
N GLN A 476 10.84 -19.85 -12.63
CA GLN A 476 10.91 -18.53 -13.26
C GLN A 476 9.50 -18.03 -13.61
N GLY A 477 9.17 -16.80 -13.21
CA GLY A 477 7.81 -16.25 -13.34
C GLY A 477 6.84 -16.73 -12.25
N GLY A 478 7.31 -17.55 -11.31
CA GLY A 478 6.55 -18.00 -10.15
C GLY A 478 6.43 -16.94 -9.05
N GLY A 479 5.71 -17.29 -7.98
CA GLY A 479 5.44 -16.37 -6.88
C GLY A 479 5.33 -17.03 -5.52
N ILE A 480 5.48 -16.21 -4.48
CA ILE A 480 5.36 -16.59 -3.07
C ILE A 480 4.31 -15.69 -2.42
N VAL A 481 3.21 -16.25 -1.95
CA VAL A 481 2.16 -15.55 -1.21
C VAL A 481 2.31 -15.86 0.28
N LEU A 482 2.52 -14.83 1.10
CA LEU A 482 2.61 -14.98 2.55
C LEU A 482 1.70 -13.99 3.27
N ASP A 483 1.07 -14.43 4.35
CA ASP A 483 0.58 -13.55 5.39
C ASP A 483 1.71 -13.16 6.34
N ILE A 484 2.12 -11.89 6.31
CA ILE A 484 3.27 -11.39 7.08
C ILE A 484 2.80 -10.55 8.26
N ARG A 485 3.08 -11.01 9.48
CA ARG A 485 2.77 -10.29 10.73
C ARG A 485 3.46 -8.93 10.77
N LYS A 486 2.74 -7.89 11.18
CA LYS A 486 3.32 -6.54 11.33
C LYS A 486 4.38 -6.55 12.43
N GLY A 487 5.53 -5.93 12.14
CA GLY A 487 6.66 -5.87 13.05
C GLY A 487 7.55 -7.12 13.06
N SER A 488 7.26 -8.16 12.27
CA SER A 488 8.10 -9.38 12.22
C SER A 488 9.38 -9.21 11.39
N GLY A 489 9.52 -8.11 10.62
CA GLY A 489 10.61 -7.96 9.65
C GLY A 489 10.45 -8.78 8.36
N GLY A 490 9.35 -9.54 8.21
CA GLY A 490 9.15 -10.45 7.08
C GLY A 490 9.07 -9.76 5.70
N ILE A 491 8.43 -8.60 5.57
CA ILE A 491 8.33 -7.90 4.28
C ILE A 491 9.71 -7.47 3.75
N PRO A 492 10.56 -6.78 4.55
CA PRO A 492 11.94 -6.53 4.16
C PRO A 492 12.71 -7.81 3.81
N ALA A 493 12.55 -8.87 4.60
CA ALA A 493 13.20 -10.15 4.37
C ALA A 493 12.86 -10.76 3.00
N MET A 494 11.59 -10.69 2.57
CA MET A 494 11.14 -11.25 1.31
C MET A 494 11.72 -10.57 0.06
N LYS A 495 12.20 -9.33 0.17
CA LYS A 495 12.85 -8.62 -0.96
C LYS A 495 14.10 -9.34 -1.49
N ARG A 496 14.70 -10.22 -0.69
CA ARG A 496 15.83 -11.07 -1.10
C ARG A 496 15.43 -12.10 -2.17
N PHE A 497 14.14 -12.43 -2.28
CA PHE A 497 13.62 -13.46 -3.18
C PHE A 497 12.89 -12.89 -4.41
N GLY A 498 12.70 -11.56 -4.49
CA GLY A 498 12.10 -10.91 -5.65
C GLY A 498 11.34 -9.62 -5.32
N THR A 499 10.53 -9.18 -6.29
CA THR A 499 9.72 -7.96 -6.16
C THR A 499 8.51 -8.22 -5.26
N VAL A 500 8.42 -7.47 -4.17
CA VAL A 500 7.40 -7.64 -3.13
C VAL A 500 6.25 -6.67 -3.33
N GLU A 501 5.05 -7.19 -3.54
CA GLU A 501 3.79 -6.46 -3.63
C GLU A 501 2.91 -6.75 -2.40
N VAL A 502 2.39 -5.70 -1.75
CA VAL A 502 1.44 -5.86 -0.64
C VAL A 502 0.02 -5.83 -1.19
N LEU A 503 -0.61 -7.00 -1.28
CA LEU A 503 -1.94 -7.19 -1.87
C LEU A 503 -3.06 -6.73 -0.93
N ALA A 504 -2.96 -7.07 0.35
CA ALA A 504 -3.95 -6.68 1.36
C ALA A 504 -3.31 -6.31 2.70
N LYS A 505 -3.96 -5.41 3.44
CA LYS A 505 -3.51 -4.97 4.78
C LYS A 505 -4.58 -5.22 5.81
N HIS A 506 -4.27 -6.06 6.76
CA HIS A 506 -5.16 -6.49 7.83
C HIS A 506 -4.79 -5.80 9.14
N GLY A 507 -5.52 -6.08 10.23
CA GLY A 507 -5.22 -5.53 11.56
C GLY A 507 -3.80 -5.88 12.02
N LYS A 508 -3.47 -7.18 12.05
CA LYS A 508 -2.22 -7.73 12.62
C LYS A 508 -1.16 -8.12 11.58
N TYR A 509 -1.52 -8.25 10.30
CA TYR A 509 -0.64 -8.73 9.24
C TYR A 509 -0.94 -8.06 7.90
N SER A 510 -0.17 -8.38 6.86
CA SER A 510 -0.45 -8.02 5.47
C SER A 510 -0.30 -9.27 4.60
N THR A 511 -1.17 -9.45 3.62
CA THR A 511 -1.02 -10.49 2.59
C THR A 511 -0.15 -9.94 1.48
N VAL A 512 0.90 -10.67 1.12
CA VAL A 512 2.00 -10.19 0.29
C VAL A 512 2.30 -11.22 -0.79
N LEU A 513 2.52 -10.75 -2.02
CA LEU A 513 3.02 -11.56 -3.13
C LEU A 513 4.45 -11.12 -3.49
N THR A 514 5.38 -12.06 -3.45
CA THR A 514 6.75 -11.88 -3.94
C THR A 514 6.86 -12.57 -5.29
N ARG A 515 7.22 -11.83 -6.35
CA ARG A 515 7.44 -12.41 -7.69
C ARG A 515 8.92 -12.74 -7.90
N ALA A 516 9.22 -14.00 -8.16
CA ALA A 516 10.58 -14.46 -8.39
C ALA A 516 11.02 -14.16 -9.85
N GLY A 517 12.20 -13.57 -10.01
CA GLY A 517 12.85 -13.42 -11.33
C GLY A 517 12.33 -12.28 -12.22
N GLN A 518 11.66 -11.27 -11.67
CA GLN A 518 11.59 -9.96 -12.33
C GLN A 518 12.74 -9.13 -11.78
N GLU A 519 13.71 -8.76 -12.63
CA GLU A 519 14.76 -7.79 -12.28
C GLU A 519 14.08 -6.52 -11.74
N ALA A 520 14.55 -6.08 -10.57
CA ALA A 520 14.00 -4.95 -9.82
C ALA A 520 14.32 -3.59 -10.46
#